data_AF-A0A0S1U0J5-F1
#
_entry.id   AF-A0A0S1U0J5-F1
#
_cell.length_a   1.000
_cell.length_b   1.000
_cell.length_c   1.000
_cell.angle_alpha   90.00
_cell.angle_beta   90.00
_cell.angle_gamma   90.00
#
_symmetry.space_group_name_H-M   'P 1'
#
loop_
_entity.id
_entity.type
_entity.pdbx_description
1 polymer ?
#
loop_
_entity_poly.entity_id
_entity_poly.type
_entity_poly.pdbx_seq_one_letter_code
_entity_poly.pdbx_strand_id
1 'polypeptide(L)'
;EENAHSNVPSTKVFVNGVWMGVHRDPANLVKTIKKLRRKDDISPEVSVVRDIREKELRLYTDAGRVCRPLFIVENQQLVITKKHVDWIQNKIDDENNPYKWDNLIKGGLIELLDAEEEETVMICMTPEDLENSRLQSRGMAPRDAESEFDPAARLKSVVTAHTWSYCEIHPSMILGIC
;
A
#
# COMPACT_ATOMS: atom_id res chain seq x y z
N GLU A 1 -38.86 0.76 2.92
CA GLU A 1 -38.39 1.92 2.12
C GLU A 1 -38.33 3.18 3.00
N GLU A 2 -37.54 3.19 4.08
CA GLU A 2 -37.61 4.28 5.06
C GLU A 2 -36.22 4.73 5.51
N ASN A 3 -35.39 5.18 4.55
CA ASN A 3 -34.12 5.86 4.86
C ASN A 3 -33.67 6.81 3.73
N ALA A 4 -34.59 7.32 2.92
CA ALA A 4 -34.26 8.13 1.74
C ALA A 4 -33.83 9.58 2.05
N HIS A 5 -33.86 10.03 3.31
CA HIS A 5 -33.69 11.46 3.67
C HIS A 5 -32.67 11.75 4.78
N SER A 6 -31.61 10.95 4.92
CA SER A 6 -30.45 11.43 5.69
C SER A 6 -29.56 12.31 4.81
N ASN A 7 -29.55 13.62 5.07
CA ASN A 7 -28.67 14.63 4.44
C ASN A 7 -27.16 14.41 4.71
N VAL A 8 -26.78 13.31 5.35
CA VAL A 8 -25.38 12.95 5.61
C VAL A 8 -24.89 12.12 4.42
N PRO A 9 -23.80 12.54 3.74
CA PRO A 9 -23.26 11.76 2.64
C PRO A 9 -22.87 10.36 3.13
N SER A 10 -23.56 9.35 2.61
CA SER A 10 -23.30 7.95 2.92
C SER A 10 -22.72 7.22 1.70
N THR A 11 -21.82 6.27 1.95
CA THR A 11 -21.18 5.44 0.93
C THR A 11 -21.80 4.04 0.94
N LYS A 12 -22.15 3.52 -0.23
CA LYS A 12 -22.66 2.16 -0.41
C LYS A 12 -21.54 1.14 -0.13
N VAL A 13 -21.83 0.07 0.58
CA VAL A 13 -20.87 -0.99 0.89
C VAL A 13 -21.27 -2.28 0.19
N PHE A 14 -20.37 -2.84 -0.59
CA PHE A 14 -20.54 -4.09 -1.32
C PHE A 14 -19.50 -5.11 -0.86
N VAL A 15 -19.92 -6.37 -0.74
CA VAL A 15 -19.03 -7.51 -0.48
C VAL A 15 -19.29 -8.56 -1.55
N ASN A 16 -18.28 -8.86 -2.37
CA ASN A 16 -18.40 -9.76 -3.54
C ASN A 16 -19.60 -9.41 -4.44
N GLY A 17 -19.80 -8.12 -4.71
CA GLY A 17 -20.92 -7.59 -5.50
C GLY A 17 -22.27 -7.55 -4.78
N VAL A 18 -22.42 -8.14 -3.59
CA VAL A 18 -23.65 -8.08 -2.79
C VAL A 18 -23.70 -6.76 -2.04
N TRP A 19 -24.78 -6.00 -2.25
CA TRP A 19 -25.00 -4.76 -1.51
C TRP A 19 -25.36 -5.05 -0.04
N MET A 20 -24.48 -4.66 0.87
CA MET A 20 -24.64 -4.90 2.31
C MET A 20 -25.36 -3.76 3.03
N GLY A 21 -25.24 -2.53 2.52
CA GLY A 21 -25.84 -1.36 3.13
C GLY A 21 -25.08 -0.07 2.84
N VAL A 22 -25.19 0.90 3.76
CA VAL A 22 -24.53 2.20 3.64
C VAL A 22 -23.76 2.54 4.92
N HIS A 23 -22.62 3.21 4.78
CA HIS A 23 -21.80 3.67 5.90
C HIS A 23 -21.55 5.17 5.79
N ARG A 24 -21.59 5.89 6.91
CA ARG A 24 -21.44 7.36 6.96
C ARG A 24 -19.97 7.82 6.96
N ASP A 25 -19.07 6.98 7.46
CA ASP A 25 -17.63 7.24 7.50
C ASP A 25 -16.83 6.12 6.83
N PRO A 26 -16.79 6.08 5.48
CA PRO A 26 -16.08 5.03 4.76
C PRO A 26 -14.56 5.10 4.97
N ALA A 27 -14.01 6.28 5.31
CA ALA A 27 -12.56 6.44 5.50
C ALA A 27 -12.07 5.68 6.74
N ASN A 28 -12.79 5.82 7.86
CA ASN A 28 -12.48 5.06 9.07
C ASN A 28 -12.75 3.55 8.90
N LEU A 29 -13.78 3.19 8.12
CA LEU A 29 -14.06 1.79 7.81
C LEU A 29 -12.91 1.14 7.03
N VAL A 30 -12.43 1.77 5.94
CA VAL A 30 -11.27 1.29 5.18
C VAL A 30 -10.03 1.17 6.07
N LYS A 31 -9.76 2.19 6.89
CA LYS A 31 -8.62 2.18 7.82
C LYS A 31 -8.70 1.00 8.79
N THR A 32 -9.89 0.72 9.32
CA THR A 32 -10.12 -0.41 10.23
C THR A 32 -9.91 -1.74 9.52
N ILE A 33 -10.46 -1.93 8.31
CA ILE A 33 -10.31 -3.18 7.55
C ILE A 33 -8.84 -3.41 7.19
N LYS A 34 -8.13 -2.41 6.67
CA LYS A 34 -6.69 -2.51 6.38
C LYS A 34 -5.87 -2.84 7.63
N LYS A 35 -6.24 -2.27 8.79
CA LYS A 35 -5.58 -2.59 10.07
C LYS A 35 -5.81 -4.04 10.49
N LEU A 36 -7.02 -4.57 10.32
CA LEU A 36 -7.32 -5.99 10.57
C LEU A 36 -6.53 -6.88 9.61
N ARG A 37 -6.42 -6.50 8.32
CA ARG A 37 -5.64 -7.23 7.30
C ARG A 37 -4.19 -7.35 7.69
N ARG A 38 -3.58 -6.24 8.12
CA ARG A 38 -2.17 -6.18 8.54
C ARG A 38 -1.87 -6.92 9.84
N LYS A 39 -2.90 -7.27 10.63
CA LYS A 39 -2.77 -8.00 11.89
C LYS A 39 -3.08 -9.48 11.79
N ASP A 40 -3.39 -9.98 10.59
CA ASP A 40 -3.83 -11.35 10.36
C ASP A 40 -5.21 -11.67 10.98
N ASP A 41 -6.00 -10.65 11.35
CA ASP A 41 -7.37 -10.82 11.85
C ASP A 41 -8.36 -11.12 10.71
N ILE A 42 -8.03 -10.68 9.50
CA ILE A 42 -8.70 -11.05 8.25
C ILE A 42 -7.64 -11.51 7.24
N SER A 43 -8.04 -12.32 6.26
CA SER A 43 -7.11 -12.83 5.24
C SER A 43 -6.37 -11.67 4.55
N PRO A 44 -5.03 -11.76 4.39
CA PRO A 44 -4.23 -10.79 3.64
C PRO A 44 -4.68 -10.59 2.18
N GLU A 45 -5.44 -11.54 1.62
CA GLU A 45 -5.95 -11.53 0.25
C GLU A 45 -7.26 -10.74 0.11
N VAL A 46 -7.88 -10.32 1.21
CA VAL A 46 -9.10 -9.49 1.15
C VAL A 46 -8.73 -8.13 0.55
N SER A 47 -9.40 -7.76 -0.55
CA SER A 47 -9.23 -6.45 -1.19
C SER A 47 -10.27 -5.46 -0.71
N VAL A 48 -9.87 -4.20 -0.66
CA VAL A 48 -10.67 -3.09 -0.16
C VAL A 48 -10.51 -1.89 -1.09
N VAL A 49 -11.52 -1.66 -1.91
CA VAL A 49 -11.53 -0.61 -2.93
C VAL A 49 -12.53 0.46 -2.54
N ARG A 50 -12.07 1.70 -2.37
CA ARG A 50 -12.94 2.85 -2.10
C ARG A 50 -13.02 3.75 -3.32
N ASP A 51 -14.13 3.66 -4.02
CA ASP A 51 -14.47 4.58 -5.09
C ASP A 51 -15.09 5.85 -4.51
N ILE A 52 -14.30 6.94 -4.51
CA ILE A 52 -14.71 8.23 -3.98
C ILE A 52 -15.74 8.90 -4.89
N ARG A 53 -15.66 8.68 -6.21
CA ARG A 53 -16.53 9.33 -7.20
C ARG A 53 -17.91 8.71 -7.17
N GLU A 54 -17.97 7.38 -7.22
CA GLU A 54 -19.24 6.62 -7.20
C GLU A 54 -19.82 6.45 -5.79
N LYS A 55 -19.07 6.86 -4.76
CA LYS A 55 -19.43 6.70 -3.34
C LYS A 55 -19.71 5.23 -3.01
N GLU A 56 -18.80 4.36 -3.43
CA GLU A 56 -18.86 2.92 -3.17
C GLU A 56 -17.61 2.44 -2.44
N LEU A 57 -17.81 1.51 -1.52
CA LEU A 57 -16.77 0.71 -0.89
C LEU A 57 -17.02 -0.73 -1.29
N ARG A 58 -16.08 -1.34 -2.02
CA ARG A 58 -16.16 -2.72 -2.50
C ARG A 58 -15.13 -3.54 -1.76
N LEU A 59 -15.58 -4.67 -1.19
CA LEU A 59 -14.72 -5.68 -0.60
C LEU A 59 -14.78 -6.95 -1.43
N TYR A 60 -13.63 -7.51 -1.74
CA TYR A 60 -13.52 -8.76 -2.47
C TYR A 60 -12.78 -9.80 -1.63
N THR A 61 -13.40 -10.97 -1.50
CA THR A 61 -12.89 -12.13 -0.76
C THR A 61 -12.94 -13.40 -1.61
N ASP A 62 -13.26 -13.26 -2.89
CA ASP A 62 -13.25 -14.34 -3.87
C ASP A 62 -11.81 -14.75 -4.22
N ALA A 63 -11.69 -16.00 -4.67
CA ALA A 63 -10.43 -16.58 -5.11
C ALA A 63 -10.17 -16.26 -6.59
N GLY A 64 -8.92 -16.37 -7.02
CA GLY A 64 -8.52 -16.18 -8.42
C GLY A 64 -8.03 -14.77 -8.76
N ARG A 65 -8.06 -13.84 -7.80
CA ARG A 65 -7.45 -12.52 -7.93
C ARG A 65 -5.93 -12.63 -7.87
N VAL A 66 -5.25 -11.92 -8.76
CA VAL A 66 -3.78 -11.82 -8.76
C VAL A 66 -3.39 -10.75 -7.77
N CYS A 67 -2.46 -11.08 -6.87
CA CYS A 67 -1.96 -10.17 -5.86
C CYS A 67 -0.48 -9.85 -6.09
N ARG A 68 -0.09 -8.60 -5.84
CA ARG A 68 1.28 -8.10 -5.88
C ARG A 68 1.72 -7.63 -4.49
N PRO A 69 2.82 -8.16 -3.95
CA PRO A 69 3.34 -7.71 -2.66
C PRO A 69 4.07 -6.36 -2.82
N LEU A 70 3.72 -5.38 -2.00
CA LEU A 70 4.35 -4.05 -1.96
C LEU A 70 4.74 -3.66 -0.54
N PHE A 71 5.77 -2.81 -0.41
CA PHE A 71 6.09 -2.21 0.89
C PHE A 71 5.08 -1.13 1.24
N ILE A 72 4.64 -1.11 2.50
CA ILE A 72 3.74 -0.07 3.01
C ILE A 72 4.54 1.21 3.25
N VAL A 73 3.97 2.35 2.83
CA VAL A 73 4.46 3.69 3.14
C VAL A 73 3.51 4.37 4.11
N GLU A 74 4.03 4.86 5.23
CA GLU A 74 3.31 5.69 6.19
C GLU A 74 4.08 6.98 6.45
N ASN A 75 3.39 8.12 6.45
CA ASN A 75 3.99 9.45 6.65
C ASN A 75 5.19 9.74 5.72
N GLN A 76 5.08 9.34 4.43
CA GLN A 76 6.16 9.46 3.43
C GLN A 76 7.46 8.70 3.83
N GLN A 77 7.34 7.62 4.61
CA GLN A 77 8.45 6.75 4.99
C GLN A 77 8.05 5.29 4.84
N LEU A 78 9.03 4.45 4.48
CA LEU A 78 8.85 3.00 4.48
C LEU A 78 8.64 2.51 5.92
N VAL A 79 7.65 1.63 6.11
CA VAL A 79 7.44 0.96 7.40
C VAL A 79 8.52 -0.11 7.64
N ILE A 80 9.04 -0.72 6.57
CA ILE A 80 10.17 -1.63 6.68
C ILE A 80 11.45 -0.88 7.05
N THR A 81 12.20 -1.40 8.02
CA THR A 81 13.44 -0.80 8.52
C THR A 81 14.61 -1.76 8.34
N LYS A 82 15.84 -1.25 8.48
CA LYS A 82 17.07 -2.07 8.41
C LYS A 82 17.05 -3.23 9.41
N LYS A 83 16.48 -3.02 10.59
CA LYS A 83 16.31 -4.06 11.62
C LYS A 83 15.52 -5.27 11.10
N HIS A 84 14.43 -5.03 10.36
CA HIS A 84 13.63 -6.10 9.77
C HIS A 84 14.42 -6.88 8.70
N VAL A 85 15.28 -6.19 7.95
CA VAL A 85 16.18 -6.82 6.97
C VAL A 85 17.19 -7.72 7.68
N ASP A 86 17.78 -7.25 8.77
CA ASP A 86 18.72 -8.04 9.59
C ASP A 86 18.03 -9.29 10.16
N TRP A 87 16.78 -9.17 10.62
CA TRP A 87 15.98 -10.32 11.07
C TRP A 87 15.73 -11.36 9.97
N ILE A 88 15.42 -10.93 8.74
CA ILE A 88 15.26 -11.84 7.60
C ILE A 88 16.57 -12.54 7.28
N GLN A 89 17.70 -11.81 7.27
CA GLN A 89 19.02 -12.35 6.96
C GLN A 89 19.46 -13.40 7.98
N ASN A 90 19.26 -13.12 9.27
CA ASN A 90 19.59 -14.02 10.36
C ASN A 90 18.54 -15.13 10.57
N LYS A 91 17.35 -14.99 9.95
CA LYS A 91 16.16 -15.85 10.10
C LYS A 91 15.60 -15.90 11.52
N ILE A 92 16.00 -14.97 12.38
CA ILE A 92 15.59 -14.85 13.77
C ILE A 92 15.31 -13.39 14.13
N ASP A 93 14.34 -13.16 15.00
CA ASP A 93 14.07 -11.85 15.61
C ASP A 93 14.89 -11.65 16.90
N ASP A 94 14.69 -10.50 17.57
CA ASP A 94 15.38 -10.17 18.82
C ASP A 94 15.06 -11.16 19.97
N GLU A 95 13.93 -11.85 19.89
CA GLU A 95 13.47 -12.85 20.86
C GLU A 95 13.92 -14.26 20.48
N ASN A 96 14.74 -14.39 19.43
CA ASN A 96 15.25 -15.65 18.89
C ASN A 96 14.15 -16.56 18.30
N ASN A 97 13.00 -15.97 17.92
CA ASN A 97 11.94 -16.68 17.20
C ASN A 97 12.23 -16.70 15.69
N PRO A 98 11.80 -17.74 14.96
CA PRO A 98 11.95 -17.79 13.50
C PRO A 98 11.25 -16.61 12.81
N TYR A 99 12.00 -15.88 11.99
CA TYR A 99 11.49 -14.74 11.21
C TYR A 99 11.50 -15.06 9.72
N LYS A 100 10.31 -15.11 9.12
CA LYS A 100 10.07 -15.50 7.71
C LYS A 100 9.25 -14.44 6.99
N TRP A 101 9.00 -14.67 5.69
CA TRP A 101 8.14 -13.82 4.87
C TRP A 101 6.76 -13.55 5.50
N ASP A 102 6.12 -14.58 6.06
CA ASP A 102 4.81 -14.44 6.70
C ASP A 102 4.85 -13.42 7.85
N ASN A 103 5.96 -13.31 8.57
CA ASN A 103 6.12 -12.29 9.62
C ASN A 103 6.14 -10.87 9.04
N LEU A 104 6.56 -10.67 7.78
CA LEU A 104 6.51 -9.36 7.12
C LEU A 104 5.07 -8.94 6.80
N ILE A 105 4.24 -9.89 6.36
CA ILE A 105 2.82 -9.66 6.09
C ILE A 105 2.09 -9.39 7.41
N LYS A 106 2.24 -10.29 8.40
CA LYS A 106 1.60 -10.18 9.72
C LYS A 106 2.13 -9.01 10.57
N GLY A 107 3.35 -8.56 10.27
CA GLY A 107 3.94 -7.37 10.86
C GLY A 107 3.46 -6.07 10.22
N GLY A 108 2.62 -6.12 9.17
CA GLY A 108 2.18 -4.94 8.44
C GLY A 108 3.31 -4.19 7.75
N LEU A 109 4.35 -4.90 7.30
CA LEU A 109 5.48 -4.33 6.55
C LEU A 109 5.26 -4.42 5.04
N ILE A 110 4.60 -5.50 4.61
CA ILE A 110 4.24 -5.79 3.23
C ILE A 110 2.72 -5.97 3.17
N GLU A 111 2.11 -5.46 2.10
CA GLU A 111 0.70 -5.64 1.81
C GLU A 111 0.53 -6.29 0.44
N LEU A 112 -0.41 -7.22 0.33
CA LEU A 112 -0.79 -7.84 -0.94
C LEU A 112 -1.89 -6.99 -1.57
N LEU A 113 -1.63 -6.41 -2.73
CA LEU A 113 -2.61 -5.61 -3.46
C LEU A 113 -3.08 -6.39 -4.68
N ASP A 114 -4.38 -6.36 -4.94
CA ASP A 114 -4.91 -6.83 -6.22
C ASP A 114 -5.01 -5.70 -7.24
N ALA A 115 -5.30 -6.08 -8.49
CA ALA A 115 -5.36 -5.13 -9.60
C ALA A 115 -6.38 -4.00 -9.40
N GLU A 116 -7.51 -4.27 -8.73
CA GLU A 116 -8.53 -3.23 -8.49
C GLU A 116 -8.11 -2.29 -7.35
N GLU A 117 -7.45 -2.80 -6.30
CA GLU A 117 -6.87 -1.96 -5.26
C GLU A 117 -5.75 -1.07 -5.83
N GLU A 118 -4.94 -1.58 -6.76
CA GLU A 118 -3.86 -0.85 -7.44
C GLU A 118 -4.35 0.44 -8.15
N GLU A 119 -5.59 0.48 -8.64
CA GLU A 119 -6.15 1.69 -9.30
C GLU A 119 -6.37 2.87 -8.35
N THR A 120 -6.45 2.60 -7.04
CA THR A 120 -6.79 3.62 -6.02
C THR A 120 -5.61 4.08 -5.18
N VAL A 121 -4.43 3.50 -5.40
CA VAL A 121 -3.22 3.72 -4.59
C VAL A 121 -2.13 4.41 -5.40
N MET A 122 -1.17 4.99 -4.70
CA MET A 122 0.03 5.59 -5.30
C MET A 122 1.27 4.76 -4.91
N ILE A 123 1.99 4.25 -5.91
CA ILE A 123 3.14 3.37 -5.76
C ILE A 123 4.41 4.08 -6.26
N CYS A 124 5.41 4.28 -5.40
CA CYS A 124 6.73 4.74 -5.83
C CYS A 124 7.59 3.57 -6.33
N MET A 125 8.43 3.82 -7.33
CA MET A 125 9.24 2.77 -7.97
C MET A 125 10.48 2.41 -7.18
N THR A 126 11.09 3.39 -6.52
CA THR A 126 12.29 3.19 -5.70
C THR A 126 12.18 3.94 -4.37
N PRO A 127 12.88 3.48 -3.32
CA PRO A 127 12.98 4.22 -2.06
C PRO A 127 13.58 5.62 -2.22
N GLU A 128 14.44 5.81 -3.23
CA GLU A 128 15.02 7.11 -3.56
C GLU A 128 13.96 8.11 -4.05
N ASP A 129 13.00 7.66 -4.86
CA ASP A 129 11.88 8.49 -5.32
C ASP A 129 11.01 8.97 -4.15
N LEU A 130 10.79 8.09 -3.16
CA LEU A 130 10.07 8.43 -1.93
C LEU A 130 10.82 9.49 -1.11
N GLU A 131 12.14 9.32 -0.94
CA GLU A 131 12.99 10.25 -0.21
C GLU A 131 13.05 11.63 -0.91
N ASN A 132 13.19 11.65 -2.24
CA ASN A 132 13.15 12.86 -3.04
C ASN A 132 11.80 13.59 -2.92
N SER A 133 10.68 12.87 -3.01
CA SER A 133 9.33 13.44 -2.81
C SER A 133 9.20 14.07 -1.41
N ARG A 134 9.77 13.42 -0.38
CA ARG A 134 9.81 13.94 0.99
C ARG A 134 10.65 15.22 1.13
N LEU A 135 11.80 15.30 0.47
CA LEU A 135 12.67 16.49 0.47
C LEU A 135 12.02 17.67 -0.27
N GLN A 136 11.47 17.42 -1.45
CA GLN A 136 10.75 18.43 -2.23
C GLN A 136 9.56 19.00 -1.46
N SER A 137 8.81 18.15 -0.74
CA SER A 137 7.69 18.59 0.10
C SER A 137 8.12 19.50 1.27
N ARG A 138 9.41 19.47 1.65
CA ARG A 138 10.01 20.36 2.65
C ARG A 138 10.68 21.60 2.02
N GLY A 139 10.56 21.78 0.70
CA GLY A 139 11.23 22.85 -0.04
C GLY A 139 12.74 22.67 -0.20
N MET A 140 13.25 21.45 0.03
CA MET A 140 14.66 21.11 -0.18
C MET A 140 14.88 20.57 -1.59
N ALA A 141 16.08 20.79 -2.13
CA ALA A 141 16.47 20.24 -3.42
C ALA A 141 16.48 18.70 -3.36
N PRO A 142 16.17 18.00 -4.47
CA PRO A 142 16.30 16.55 -4.56
C PRO A 142 17.76 16.13 -4.37
N ARG A 143 18.00 14.93 -3.82
CA ARG A 143 19.38 14.41 -3.67
C ARG A 143 20.10 14.26 -5.01
N ASP A 144 19.36 13.90 -6.05
CA ASP A 144 19.92 13.76 -7.41
C ASP A 144 20.42 15.11 -7.98
N ALA A 145 20.01 16.25 -7.40
CA ALA A 145 20.54 17.57 -7.79
C ALA A 145 21.92 17.86 -7.17
N GLU A 146 22.30 17.15 -6.11
CA GLU A 146 23.60 17.27 -5.44
C GLU A 146 24.62 16.21 -5.91
N SER A 147 24.17 15.15 -6.61
CA SER A 147 25.07 14.13 -7.16
C SER A 147 25.83 14.63 -8.40
N GLU A 148 27.11 14.26 -8.50
CA GLU A 148 27.95 14.48 -9.68
C GLU A 148 27.29 13.83 -10.91
N PHE A 149 27.27 14.55 -12.05
CA PHE A 149 26.59 14.09 -13.26
C PHE A 149 27.19 12.77 -13.77
N ASP A 150 26.45 11.67 -13.62
CA ASP A 150 26.84 10.35 -14.13
C ASP A 150 26.18 10.09 -15.50
N PRO A 151 26.95 10.09 -16.61
CA PRO A 151 26.42 9.85 -17.95
C PRO A 151 25.94 8.41 -18.17
N ALA A 152 26.28 7.45 -17.31
CA ALA A 152 25.82 6.07 -17.38
C ALA A 152 24.56 5.81 -16.55
N ALA A 153 24.12 6.78 -15.75
CA ALA A 153 22.93 6.63 -14.91
C ALA A 153 21.66 6.53 -15.75
N ARG A 154 20.69 5.74 -15.25
CA ARG A 154 19.37 5.64 -15.85
C ARG A 154 18.66 7.00 -15.75
N LEU A 155 18.07 7.46 -16.85
CA LEU A 155 17.22 8.65 -16.85
C LEU A 155 16.00 8.43 -15.95
N LYS A 156 15.88 9.24 -14.90
CA LYS A 156 14.73 9.26 -13.99
C LYS A 156 13.70 10.30 -14.46
N SER A 157 12.42 9.92 -14.41
CA SER A 157 11.31 10.84 -14.70
C SER A 157 11.08 11.81 -13.54
N VAL A 158 10.62 13.02 -13.83
CA VAL A 158 10.23 13.98 -12.79
C VAL A 158 9.00 13.45 -12.04
N VAL A 159 9.18 13.20 -10.75
CA VAL A 159 8.10 12.80 -9.85
C VAL A 159 7.34 14.06 -9.41
N THR A 160 6.06 14.16 -9.76
CA THR A 160 5.16 15.25 -9.32
C THR A 160 4.21 14.82 -8.19
N ALA A 161 4.26 13.55 -7.78
CA ALA A 161 3.41 13.03 -6.72
C ALA A 161 3.87 13.53 -5.34
N HIS A 162 2.90 14.01 -4.55
CA HIS A 162 3.13 14.54 -3.20
C HIS A 162 2.81 13.54 -2.08
N THR A 163 2.13 12.44 -2.40
CA THR A 163 1.67 11.44 -1.43
C THR A 163 1.82 10.03 -2.00
N TRP A 164 2.53 9.18 -1.26
CA TRP A 164 2.76 7.78 -1.60
C TRP A 164 2.12 6.88 -0.55
N SER A 165 1.47 5.81 -1.01
CA SER A 165 0.87 4.80 -0.13
C SER A 165 1.68 3.51 -0.08
N TYR A 166 2.39 3.18 -1.15
CA TYR A 166 3.19 1.98 -1.27
C TYR A 166 4.49 2.26 -2.02
N CYS A 167 5.45 1.36 -1.86
CA CYS A 167 6.68 1.33 -2.63
C CYS A 167 6.85 -0.05 -3.25
N GLU A 168 7.28 -0.07 -4.50
CA GLU A 168 7.69 -1.29 -5.20
C GLU A 168 8.84 -1.97 -4.45
N ILE A 169 8.78 -3.31 -4.36
CA ILE A 169 9.88 -4.08 -3.76
C ILE A 169 11.12 -3.99 -4.66
N HIS A 170 10.95 -4.32 -5.94
CA HIS A 170 11.98 -4.10 -6.96
C HIS A 170 11.35 -4.15 -8.37
N PRO A 171 11.65 -3.20 -9.28
CA PRO A 171 11.04 -3.16 -10.61
C PRO A 171 11.25 -4.42 -11.47
N SER A 172 12.29 -5.23 -11.20
CA SER A 172 12.52 -6.48 -11.94
C SER A 172 11.48 -7.57 -11.64
N MET A 173 10.69 -7.42 -10.57
CA MET A 173 9.64 -8.39 -10.20
C MET A 173 8.46 -8.39 -11.18
N ILE A 174 8.43 -7.45 -12.14
CA ILE A 174 7.46 -7.45 -13.25
C ILE A 174 7.77 -8.52 -14.30
N LEU A 175 8.98 -9.09 -14.29
CA LEU A 175 9.41 -10.07 -15.28
C LEU A 175 8.81 -11.44 -14.97
N GLY A 176 8.35 -12.12 -16.02
CA GLY A 176 7.84 -13.49 -15.92
C GLY A 176 8.93 -14.56 -15.90
N ILE A 177 8.52 -15.80 -15.62
CA ILE A 177 9.36 -16.99 -15.77
C ILE A 177 9.25 -17.45 -17.23
N CYS A 178 10.39 -17.72 -17.87
CA CYS A 178 10.48 -18.23 -19.23
C CYS A 178 10.53 -19.76 -19.28
#